data_AF-A0A0G1ET36-F1
#
_entry.id   AF-A0A0G1ET36-F1
#
_cell.length_a   1.000
_cell.length_b   1.000
_cell.length_c   1.000
_cell.angle_alpha   90.00
_cell.angle_beta   90.00
_cell.angle_gamma   90.00
#
_symmetry.space_group_name_H-M   'P 1'
#
loop_
_entity.id
_entity.type
_entity.pdbx_description
1 polymer ?
#
loop_
_entity_poly.entity_id
_entity_poly.type
_entity_poly.pdbx_seq_one_letter_code
_entity_poly.pdbx_strand_id
1 'polypeptide(L)' 'MTNFDLLYQPFKQQGGRCFVCAQPFRFKISGFHNLTNACHCPSCQEEELEEMVLLLNTEVEEGAFLH' A
#
# COMPACT_ATOMS: atom_id res chain seq x y z
N MET A 1 -21.15 13.59 6.88
CA MET A 1 -19.75 13.42 6.43
C MET A 1 -19.68 12.09 5.72
N THR A 2 -19.25 12.05 4.45
CA THR A 2 -19.26 10.82 3.66
C THR A 2 -18.00 9.99 3.90
N ASN A 3 -18.03 8.69 3.58
CA ASN A 3 -16.82 7.85 3.58
C ASN A 3 -15.74 8.42 2.64
N PHE A 4 -16.13 9.11 1.56
CA PHE A 4 -15.19 9.80 0.70
C PHE A 4 -14.44 10.91 1.44
N ASP A 5 -15.16 11.76 2.19
CA ASP A 5 -14.54 12.88 2.92
C ASP A 5 -13.53 12.40 3.97
N LEU A 6 -13.86 11.30 4.67
CA LEU A 6 -12.99 10.68 5.66
C LEU A 6 -11.67 10.19 5.05
N LEU A 7 -11.76 9.49 3.92
CA LEU A 7 -10.59 8.89 3.26
C LEU A 7 -9.79 9.92 2.44
N TYR A 8 -10.43 11.03 2.05
CA TYR A 8 -9.78 12.11 1.31
C TYR A 8 -8.99 13.08 2.21
N GLN A 9 -9.34 13.18 3.50
CA GLN A 9 -8.59 14.04 4.43
C GLN A 9 -7.10 13.68 4.54
N PRO A 10 -6.72 12.41 4.74
CA PRO A 10 -5.32 11.99 4.76
C PRO A 10 -4.57 12.33 3.48
N PHE A 11 -5.21 12.18 2.31
CA PHE A 11 -4.62 12.57 1.03
C PHE A 11 -4.32 14.07 0.95
N LYS A 12 -5.23 14.91 1.46
CA LYS A 12 -5.00 16.36 1.56
C LYS A 12 -3.87 16.70 2.55
N GLN A 13 -3.80 16.02 3.69
CA GLN A 13 -2.73 16.20 4.66
C GLN A 13 -1.35 15.80 4.08
N GLN A 14 -1.32 14.82 3.18
CA GLN A 14 -0.12 14.42 2.42
C GLN A 14 0.22 15.38 1.25
N GLY A 15 -0.55 16.47 1.05
CA GLY A 15 -0.31 17.41 -0.04
C GLY A 15 -0.59 16.83 -1.43
N GLY A 16 -1.45 15.82 -1.52
CA GLY A 16 -1.83 15.17 -2.78
C GLY A 16 -0.72 14.30 -3.38
N ARG A 17 0.17 13.78 -2.54
CA ARG A 17 1.34 12.97 -2.92
C ARG A 17 1.30 11.61 -2.25
N CYS A 18 1.92 10.63 -2.90
CA CYS A 18 2.05 9.29 -2.36
C CYS A 18 2.93 9.30 -1.12
N PHE A 19 2.50 8.61 -0.07
CA PHE A 19 3.28 8.45 1.15
C PHE A 19 4.63 7.74 0.92
N VAL A 20 4.68 6.77 -0.01
CA VAL A 20 5.87 5.95 -0.28
C VAL A 20 6.87 6.69 -1.18
N CYS A 21 6.45 7.12 -2.37
CA CYS A 21 7.37 7.67 -3.38
C CYS A 21 7.34 9.20 -3.51
N ALA A 22 6.50 9.90 -2.72
CA ALA A 22 6.30 11.36 -2.75
C ALA A 22 5.83 11.94 -4.10
N GLN A 23 5.51 11.10 -5.10
CA GLN A 23 5.00 11.55 -6.39
C GLN A 23 3.54 12.00 -6.28
N PRO A 24 3.15 13.07 -7.00
CA PRO A 24 1.76 13.49 -7.07
C PRO A 24 0.93 12.44 -7.81
N PHE A 25 -0.29 12.20 -7.36
CA PHE A 25 -1.19 11.25 -8.02
C PHE A 25 -2.67 11.65 -7.85
N ARG A 26 -3.56 11.08 -8.67
CA ARG A 26 -5.00 11.26 -8.48
C ARG A 26 -5.51 10.38 -7.36
N PHE A 27 -6.19 10.97 -6.39
CA PHE A 27 -6.84 10.24 -5.32
C PHE A 27 -7.84 9.21 -5.86
N LYS A 28 -7.75 8.00 -5.31
CA LYS A 28 -8.75 6.94 -5.42
C LYS A 28 -8.94 6.35 -4.03
N ILE A 29 -10.17 5.94 -3.70
CA ILE A 29 -10.46 5.32 -2.39
C ILE A 29 -9.63 4.04 -2.18
N SER A 30 -9.41 3.26 -3.24
CA SER A 30 -8.54 2.07 -3.19
C SER A 30 -7.10 2.41 -2.81
N GLY A 31 -6.67 3.66 -3.01
CA GLY A 31 -5.36 4.19 -2.64
C GLY A 31 -5.15 4.35 -1.14
N PHE A 32 -6.22 4.30 -0.33
CA PHE A 32 -6.13 4.50 1.11
C PHE A 32 -5.69 3.22 1.82
N HIS A 33 -4.68 3.36 2.67
CA HIS A 33 -4.11 2.26 3.45
C HIS A 33 -4.53 2.40 4.91
N ASN A 34 -5.35 1.46 5.38
CA ASN A 34 -5.98 1.54 6.70
C ASN A 34 -4.98 1.43 7.86
N LEU A 35 -3.86 0.73 7.67
CA LEU A 35 -2.87 0.50 8.72
C LEU A 35 -2.01 1.74 8.99
N THR A 36 -1.61 2.42 7.92
CA THR A 36 -0.77 3.62 8.00
C THR A 36 -1.59 4.91 8.02
N ASN A 37 -2.91 4.82 7.79
CA ASN A 37 -3.80 5.96 7.59
C ASN A 37 -3.26 6.92 6.52
N ALA A 38 -2.67 6.36 5.46
CA ALA A 38 -1.97 7.09 4.41
C ALA A 38 -2.51 6.74 3.01
N CYS A 39 -2.06 7.44 1.97
CA CYS A 39 -2.53 7.24 0.60
C CYS A 39 -1.36 6.88 -0.32
N HIS A 40 -1.47 5.75 -1.01
CA HIS A 40 -0.45 5.24 -1.92
C HIS A 40 -0.89 5.47 -3.38
N CYS A 41 0.07 5.75 -4.25
CA CYS A 41 -0.20 5.77 -5.69
C CYS A 41 -0.37 4.34 -6.21
N PRO A 42 -1.04 4.13 -7.36
CA PRO A 42 -1.27 2.79 -7.90
C PRO A 42 -0.01 1.94 -8.03
N SER A 43 1.11 2.53 -8.46
CA SER A 43 2.39 1.82 -8.63
C SER A 43 2.92 1.26 -7.30
N CYS A 44 2.94 2.06 -6.24
CA CYS A 44 3.39 1.56 -4.93
C CYS A 44 2.40 0.58 -4.28
N GLN A 45 1.15 0.52 -4.74
CA GLN A 45 0.19 -0.50 -4.29
C GLN A 45 0.41 -1.84 -4.99
N GLU A 46 0.79 -1.81 -6.27
CA GLU A 46 1.14 -3.00 -7.02
C GLU A 46 2.43 -3.63 -6.48
N GLU A 47 3.45 -2.82 -6.18
CA GLU A 47 4.71 -3.28 -5.56
C GLU A 47 4.45 -4.01 -4.21
N GLU A 48 3.61 -3.45 -3.34
CA GLU A 48 3.26 -4.06 -2.04
C GLU A 48 2.50 -5.38 -2.22
N LEU A 49 1.63 -5.47 -3.23
CA LEU A 49 0.91 -6.70 -3.57
C LEU A 49 1.86 -7.77 -4.12
N GLU A 50 2.79 -7.39 -5.01
CA GLU A 50 3.79 -8.29 -5.58
C GLU A 50 4.73 -8.85 -4.50
N GLU A 51 5.21 -8.01 -3.59
CA GLU A 51 6.02 -8.44 -2.45
C GLU A 51 5.26 -9.43 -1.55
N MET A 52 3.98 -9.16 -1.27
CA MET A 52 3.15 -10.07 -0.46
C MET A 52 2.93 -11.42 -1.17
N VAL A 53 2.68 -11.40 -2.49
CA VAL A 53 2.56 -12.62 -3.30
C VAL A 53 3.87 -13.40 -3.33
N LEU A 54 5.01 -12.71 -3.43
CA LEU A 54 6.33 -13.35 -3.37
C LEU A 54 6.53 -14.03 -2.01
N LEU A 55 6.27 -13.34 -0.91
CA LEU A 55 6.40 -13.90 0.45
C LEU A 55 5.48 -15.11 0.67
N LEU A 56 4.24 -15.07 0.17
CA LEU A 56 3.30 -16.18 0.26
C LEU A 56 3.73 -17.39 -0.58
N ASN A 57 4.33 -17.15 -1.76
CA ASN A 57 4.84 -18.22 -2.62
C ASN A 57 6.24 -18.71 -2.23
N THR A 58 6.91 -18.02 -1.31
CA THR A 58 8.13 -18.52 -0.69
C THR A 58 7.73 -19.52 0.40
N GLU A 59 7.23 -20.68 -0.02
CA GLU A 59 7.07 -21.83 0.87
C GLU A 59 8.46 -22.21 1.41
N VAL A 60 8.70 -21.84 2.67
CA VAL A 60 9.48 -22.54 3.69
C VAL A 60 10.36 -23.70 3.16
N GLU A 61 11.51 -23.41 2.55
CA GLU A 61 12.58 -24.39 2.35
C GLU A 61 13.29 -24.77 3.68
N GLU A 62 12.63 -24.68 4.84
CA GLU A 62 13.22 -25.06 6.13
C GLU A 62 13.16 -26.59 6.41
N GLY A 63 13.04 -27.42 5.36
CA GLY A 63 13.00 -28.89 5.48
C GLY A 63 14.25 -29.64 5.01
N ALA A 64 15.20 -28.99 4.33
CA ALA A 64 16.31 -29.68 3.65
C ALA A 64 17.63 -29.78 4.46
N PHE A 65 17.63 -29.40 5.74
CA PHE A 65 18.80 -29.45 6.63
C PHE A 65 18.62 -30.39 7.84
N LEU A 66 18.17 -31.62 7.59
CA LEU A 66 18.39 -32.73 8.54
C LEU A 66 19.06 -33.88 7.78
N HIS A 67 20.38 -33.74 7.65
CA HIS A 67 21.32 -34.79 7.25
C HIS A 67 22.00 -35.35 8.50
#